data_AF-A0A3E5GHP6-F1
#
_entry.id   AF-A0A3E5GHP6-F1
#
_cell.length_a   1.000
_cell.length_b   1.000
_cell.length_c   1.000
_cell.angle_alpha   90.00
_cell.angle_beta   90.00
_cell.angle_gamma   90.00
#
_symmetry.space_group_name_H-M   'P 1'
#
loop_
_entity.id
_entity.type
_entity.pdbx_description
1 polymer ?
#
loop_
_entity_poly.entity_id
_entity_poly.type
_entity_poly.pdbx_seq_one_letter_code
_entity_poly.pdbx_strand_id
1 'polypeptide(L)'
;MSRDELAVMDGNKCILQLRGVRPFYSDKFDITKHKRYQQLSDYDKKNEFHVEEYMKHQMEVRLDPEEQFDLYMYKGSELEEQSNNENEGTGHVT
;
A
#
# COMPACT_ATOMS: atom_id res chain seq x y z
N MET A 1 16.90 24.29 5.48
CA MET A 1 15.83 23.30 5.41
C MET A 1 14.82 23.59 6.50
N SER A 2 14.03 24.63 6.25
CA SER A 2 12.78 24.86 6.98
C SER A 2 11.72 23.87 6.51
N ARG A 3 10.61 23.75 7.25
CA ARG A 3 9.47 22.92 6.84
C ARG A 3 8.86 23.38 5.52
N ASP A 4 8.84 24.68 5.26
CA ASP A 4 8.28 25.25 4.03
C ASP A 4 9.17 24.92 2.82
N GLU A 5 10.49 24.90 3.00
CA GLU A 5 11.43 24.48 1.95
C GLU A 5 11.27 23.00 1.57
N LEU A 6 10.86 22.14 2.50
CA LEU A 6 10.57 20.72 2.24
C LEU A 6 9.27 20.54 1.45
N ALA A 7 8.24 21.35 1.74
CA ALA A 7 6.94 21.25 1.07
C ALA A 7 6.98 21.74 -0.39
N VAL A 8 7.93 22.61 -0.73
CA VAL A 8 8.15 23.17 -2.07
C VAL A 8 9.22 22.40 -2.86
N MET A 9 9.76 21.31 -2.30
CA MET A 9 10.80 20.53 -2.96
C MET A 9 10.29 19.88 -4.25
N ASP A 10 11.13 19.87 -5.29
CA ASP A 10 10.81 19.23 -6.56
C ASP A 10 10.47 17.74 -6.36
N GLY A 11 9.31 17.37 -6.90
CA GLY A 11 8.76 16.02 -6.86
C GLY A 11 9.66 14.98 -7.53
N ASN A 12 10.74 15.36 -8.22
CA ASN A 12 11.76 14.46 -8.79
C ASN A 12 13.05 14.34 -7.96
N LYS A 13 13.20 15.09 -6.85
CA LYS A 13 14.41 15.06 -6.00
C LYS A 13 14.16 14.37 -4.66
N CYS A 14 15.23 13.93 -4.01
CA CYS A 14 15.22 13.36 -2.67
C CYS A 14 16.38 13.94 -1.85
N ILE A 15 16.24 13.89 -0.53
CA ILE A 15 17.31 14.25 0.40
C ILE A 15 18.05 12.97 0.77
N LEU A 16 19.32 12.88 0.40
CA LEU A 16 20.16 11.71 0.68
C LEU A 16 21.11 12.02 1.84
N GLN A 17 21.07 11.17 2.86
CA GLN A 17 21.97 11.26 4.01
C GLN A 17 22.92 10.05 4.03
N LEU A 18 24.21 10.31 3.82
CA LEU A 18 25.27 9.31 3.92
C LEU A 18 26.13 9.61 5.17
N ARG A 19 26.76 8.58 5.73
CA ARG A 19 27.67 8.78 6.88
C ARG A 19 28.87 9.63 6.46
N GLY A 20 29.21 10.63 7.29
CA GLY A 20 30.39 11.48 7.09
C GLY A 20 30.20 12.67 6.14
N VAL A 21 29.02 12.82 5.54
CA VAL A 21 28.70 13.98 4.68
C VAL A 21 27.38 14.62 5.11
N ARG A 22 27.25 15.92 4.85
CA ARG A 22 26.01 16.66 5.10
C ARG A 22 24.92 16.16 4.14
N PRO A 23 23.65 16.06 4.57
CA PRO A 23 22.56 15.72 3.67
C PRO A 23 22.53 16.64 2.45
N PHE A 24 22.28 16.07 1.28
CA PHE A 24 22.27 16.81 0.01
C PHE A 24 21.12 16.32 -0.88
N TYR A 25 20.82 17.11 -1.91
CA TYR A 25 19.83 16.75 -2.90
C TYR A 25 20.39 15.76 -3.91
N SER A 26 19.69 14.66 -4.10
CA SER A 26 19.92 13.69 -5.16
C SER A 26 18.68 13.62 -6.04
N ASP A 27 18.86 13.27 -7.30
CA ASP A 27 17.74 12.94 -8.17
C ASP A 27 17.19 11.56 -7.80
N LYS A 28 15.87 11.39 -7.93
CA LYS A 28 15.23 10.09 -7.74
C LYS A 28 15.67 9.10 -8.81
N PHE A 29 15.65 7.84 -8.44
CA PHE A 29 15.90 6.77 -9.39
C PHE A 29 14.79 6.73 -10.45
N ASP A 30 15.20 6.67 -11.72
CA ASP A 30 14.29 6.54 -12.85
C ASP A 30 13.72 5.11 -12.90
N ILE A 31 12.46 4.98 -12.50
CA ILE A 31 11.76 3.69 -12.40
C ILE A 31 11.69 2.96 -13.75
N THR A 32 11.73 3.68 -14.88
CA THR A 32 11.69 3.07 -16.22
C THR A 32 12.88 2.17 -16.50
N LYS A 33 14.00 2.40 -15.79
CA LYS A 33 15.24 1.63 -15.92
C LYS A 33 15.25 0.36 -15.06
N HIS A 34 14.27 0.19 -14.18
CA HIS A 34 14.20 -0.99 -13.33
C HIS A 34 13.83 -2.23 -14.14
N LYS A 35 14.48 -3.37 -13.87
CA LYS A 35 14.27 -4.64 -14.63
C LYS A 35 12.81 -5.11 -14.63
N ARG A 36 12.06 -4.79 -13.58
CA ARG A 36 10.65 -5.18 -13.39
C ARG A 36 9.66 -4.06 -13.73
N TYR A 37 10.11 -2.96 -14.35
CA TYR A 37 9.22 -1.85 -14.71
C TYR A 37 8.03 -2.30 -15.58
N GLN A 38 8.24 -3.35 -16.41
CA GLN A 38 7.22 -3.94 -17.26
C GLN A 38 6.02 -4.55 -16.52
N GLN A 39 6.13 -4.74 -15.20
CA GLN A 39 5.07 -5.29 -14.35
C GLN A 39 4.20 -4.20 -13.72
N LEU A 40 4.54 -2.93 -13.88
CA LEU A 40 3.77 -1.81 -13.34
C LEU A 40 2.61 -1.45 -14.27
N SER A 41 1.57 -0.85 -13.70
CA SER A 41 0.46 -0.21 -14.43
C SER A 41 0.93 0.96 -15.29
N ASP A 42 2.01 1.64 -14.89
CA ASP A 42 2.63 2.74 -15.63
C ASP A 42 3.23 2.28 -16.97
N TYR A 43 3.58 1.00 -17.10
CA TYR A 43 4.08 0.42 -18.35
C TYR A 43 2.96 -0.08 -19.26
N ASP A 44 2.00 -0.84 -18.71
CA ASP A 44 0.80 -1.30 -19.41
C ASP A 44 -0.40 -1.28 -18.46
N LYS A 45 -1.52 -0.69 -18.90
CA LYS A 45 -2.76 -0.61 -18.12
C LYS A 45 -3.32 -1.98 -17.76
N LYS A 46 -2.96 -3.04 -18.49
CA LYS A 46 -3.36 -4.41 -18.16
C LYS A 46 -2.78 -4.92 -16.84
N ASN A 47 -1.70 -4.31 -16.35
CA ASN A 47 -1.10 -4.64 -15.07
C ASN A 47 -1.74 -3.89 -13.90
N GLU A 48 -2.81 -3.12 -14.15
CA GLU A 48 -3.51 -2.39 -13.10
C GLU A 48 -4.15 -3.36 -12.10
N PHE A 49 -3.89 -3.12 -10.82
CA PHE A 49 -4.40 -3.96 -9.75
C PHE A 49 -5.77 -3.49 -9.30
N HIS A 50 -6.82 -4.21 -9.69
CA HIS A 50 -8.19 -3.92 -9.29
C HIS A 50 -8.52 -4.57 -7.94
N VAL A 51 -8.45 -3.76 -6.87
CA VAL A 51 -8.68 -4.20 -5.49
C VAL A 51 -10.08 -4.82 -5.31
N GLU A 52 -11.10 -4.28 -5.97
CA GLU A 52 -12.47 -4.76 -5.87
C GLU A 52 -12.62 -6.20 -6.39
N GLU A 53 -11.96 -6.54 -7.49
CA GLU A 53 -11.98 -7.90 -8.06
C GLU A 53 -11.21 -8.86 -7.18
N TYR A 54 -10.09 -8.42 -6.61
CA TYR A 54 -9.31 -9.21 -5.67
C TYR A 54 -10.11 -9.55 -4.40
N MET A 55 -10.85 -8.59 -3.83
CA MET A 55 -11.65 -8.80 -2.63
C MET A 55 -12.92 -9.66 -2.87
N LYS A 56 -13.43 -9.70 -4.11
CA LYS A 56 -14.56 -10.57 -4.48
C LYS A 56 -14.19 -12.05 -4.52
N HIS A 57 -12.90 -12.38 -4.66
CA HIS A 57 -12.45 -13.75 -4.49
C HIS A 57 -12.55 -14.10 -3.00
N GLN A 58 -13.74 -14.52 -2.58
CA GLN A 58 -13.93 -15.16 -1.29
C GLN A 58 -13.01 -16.38 -1.23
N MET A 59 -12.44 -16.67 -0.06
CA MET A 59 -11.63 -17.86 0.17
C MET A 59 -12.37 -19.09 -0.36
N GLU A 60 -11.94 -19.61 -1.51
CA GLU A 60 -12.30 -20.95 -1.94
C GLU A 60 -11.53 -21.91 -1.04
N VAL A 61 -12.16 -22.35 0.05
CA VAL A 61 -11.64 -23.45 0.83
C VAL A 61 -11.75 -24.68 -0.06
N ARG A 62 -10.61 -25.10 -0.61
CA ARG A 62 -10.49 -26.39 -1.31
C ARG A 62 -10.54 -27.49 -0.26
N LEU A 63 -11.76 -27.84 0.15
CA LEU A 63 -12.02 -29.00 0.98
C LEU A 63 -12.12 -30.20 0.07
N ASP A 64 -11.21 -31.15 0.23
CA ASP A 64 -11.42 -32.48 -0.33
C ASP A 64 -12.63 -33.11 0.40
N PRO A 65 -13.60 -33.72 -0.31
CA PRO A 65 -14.84 -34.23 0.30
C PRO A 65 -14.63 -35.27 1.42
N GLU A 66 -13.46 -35.90 1.48
CA GLU A 66 -13.10 -36.92 2.46
C GLU A 66 -12.31 -36.36 3.66
N GLU A 67 -11.85 -35.11 3.60
CA GLU A 67 -11.05 -34.49 4.65
C GLU A 67 -11.96 -33.98 5.79
N GLN A 68 -11.80 -34.55 6.98
CA GLN A 68 -12.51 -34.08 8.17
C GLN A 68 -11.91 -32.77 8.66
N PHE A 69 -12.74 -31.74 8.84
CA PHE A 69 -12.35 -30.46 9.40
C PHE A 69 -13.29 -30.03 10.52
N ASP A 70 -12.74 -29.33 11.51
CA ASP A 70 -13.49 -28.77 12.63
C ASP A 70 -13.97 -27.36 12.29
N LEU A 71 -15.29 -27.17 12.21
CA LEU A 71 -15.91 -25.87 11.98
C LEU A 71 -16.08 -25.11 13.30
N TYR A 72 -15.30 -24.05 13.50
CA TYR A 72 -15.47 -23.13 14.63
C TYR A 72 -16.23 -21.88 14.20
N MET A 73 -17.46 -21.73 14.69
CA MET A 73 -18.28 -20.55 14.45
C MET A 73 -17.94 -19.46 15.49
N TYR A 74 -17.28 -18.40 15.07
CA TYR A 74 -17.03 -17.23 15.91
C TYR A 74 -18.18 -16.20 15.76
N LYS A 75 -18.83 -15.81 16.86
CA LYS A 75 -19.84 -14.75 16.85
C LYS A 75 -19.12 -13.39 16.80
N GLY A 76 -19.08 -12.77 15.62
CA GLY A 76 -18.39 -11.52 15.36
C GLY A 76 -19.01 -10.25 15.96
N SER A 77 -19.68 -10.31 17.11
CA SER A 77 -20.23 -9.10 17.76
C SER A 77 -19.14 -8.15 18.28
N GLU A 78 -17.87 -8.57 18.30
CA GLU A 78 -16.74 -7.78 18.80
C GLU A 78 -15.88 -7.13 17.69
N LEU A 79 -16.11 -7.47 16.41
CA LEU A 79 -15.33 -6.92 15.28
C LEU A 79 -15.95 -5.65 14.67
N GLU A 80 -17.28 -5.47 14.79
CA GLU A 80 -17.97 -4.26 14.30
C GLU A 80 -17.62 -3.01 15.14
N GLU A 81 -17.27 -3.18 16.42
CA GLU A 81 -16.84 -2.07 17.28
C GLU A 81 -15.42 -1.61 16.96
N GLN A 82 -14.59 -2.41 16.29
CA GLN A 82 -13.23 -2.04 15.91
C GLN A 82 -13.17 -1.33 14.55
N SER A 83 -13.99 -1.74 13.57
CA SER A 83 -14.03 -1.09 12.25
C SER A 83 -14.66 0.31 12.27
N ASN A 84 -15.57 0.57 13.20
CA ASN A 84 -16.23 1.88 13.31
C ASN A 84 -15.41 2.91 14.09
N ASN A 85 -14.49 2.48 14.96
CA ASN A 85 -13.65 3.37 15.74
C ASN A 85 -12.36 3.81 15.01
N GLU A 86 -11.96 3.14 13.92
CA GLU A 86 -10.79 3.56 13.13
C GLU A 86 -11.12 4.63 12.06
N ASN A 87 -12.41 4.89 11.79
CA ASN A 87 -12.85 5.89 10.79
C ASN A 87 -13.27 7.26 11.35
N GLU A 88 -13.12 7.53 12.65
CA GLU A 88 -13.37 8.87 13.24
C GLU A 88 -12.11 9.76 13.33
N GLY A 89 -11.10 9.51 12.49
CA GLY A 89 -9.78 10.15 12.60
C GLY A 89 -9.32 11.07 11.46
N THR A 90 -9.98 11.11 10.30
CA THR A 90 -9.57 11.99 9.19
C THR A 90 -10.54 13.14 9.02
N GLY A 91 -10.41 14.13 9.90
CA GLY A 91 -10.94 15.47 9.67
C GLY A 91 -10.34 16.07 8.40
N HIS A 92 -11.21 16.42 7.46
CA HIS A 92 -10.90 17.26 6.32
C HIS A 92 -10.51 18.65 6.84
N VAL A 93 -9.26 19.07 6.65
CA VAL A 93 -8.86 20.47 6.84
C VAL A 93 -8.96 21.16 5.48
N THR A 94 -10.00 21.97 5.33
CA THR A 94 -10.07 23.09 4.38
C THR A 94 -9.33 24.29 4.93
#